data_AF-A0A354Q9W2-F1
#
_entry.id   AF-A0A354Q9W2-F1
#
_cell.length_a   1.000
_cell.length_b   1.000
_cell.length_c   1.000
_cell.angle_alpha   90.00
_cell.angle_beta   90.00
_cell.angle_gamma   90.00
#
_symmetry.space_group_name_H-M   'P 1'
#
loop_
_entity.id
_entity.type
_entity.pdbx_description
1 polymer ?
#
loop_
_entity_poly.entity_id
_entity_poly.type
_entity_poly.pdbx_seq_one_letter_code
_entity_poly.pdbx_strand_id
1 'polypeptide(L)'
;WTGEALGIDAELVLPSSTGVIGRRLPVKIIHEGCKIIPENLGSSPEYIDNFARAIMTTDTHPKWCSASIENSTLLGVAKGAGMIEPNMATMLSFFVTDAKLSSDQLQTILRSVVNQSFNRISIDSDTSTSDTVIILANGLAGPVDA
;
A
#
# COMPACT_ATOMS: atom_id res chain seq x y z
N TRP A 1 9.34 16.11 -0.75
CA TRP A 1 8.15 16.84 -0.30
C TRP A 1 7.44 16.13 0.83
N THR A 2 6.95 14.90 0.67
CA THR A 2 6.32 14.15 1.78
C THR A 2 7.27 13.95 2.97
N GLY A 3 8.51 13.50 2.74
CA GLY A 3 9.49 13.30 3.82
C GLY A 3 9.76 14.59 4.58
N GLU A 4 10.03 15.68 3.86
CA GLU A 4 10.18 17.03 4.42
C GLU A 4 8.97 17.48 5.26
N ALA A 5 7.74 17.32 4.73
CA ALA A 5 6.52 17.70 5.44
C ALA A 5 6.31 16.88 6.72
N LEU A 6 6.73 15.62 6.74
CA LEU A 6 6.63 14.71 7.88
C LEU A 6 7.85 14.77 8.82
N GLY A 7 8.90 15.53 8.47
CA GLY A 7 10.14 15.57 9.23
C GLY A 7 10.94 14.25 9.22
N ILE A 8 10.81 13.45 8.17
CA ILE A 8 11.52 12.17 7.99
C ILE A 8 12.42 12.20 6.75
N ASP A 9 13.36 11.26 6.68
CA ASP A 9 14.18 11.08 5.48
C ASP A 9 13.30 10.78 4.26
N ALA A 10 13.64 11.38 3.12
CA ALA A 10 12.96 11.14 1.86
C ALA A 10 13.08 9.67 1.41
N GLU A 11 14.17 8.97 1.80
CA GLU A 11 14.38 7.56 1.49
C GLU A 11 13.39 6.63 2.19
N LEU A 12 12.73 7.10 3.26
CA LEU A 12 11.68 6.35 3.97
C LEU A 12 10.29 6.48 3.30
N VAL A 13 10.18 7.26 2.22
CA VAL A 13 8.93 7.47 1.49
C VAL A 13 8.93 6.62 0.22
N LEU A 14 7.98 5.69 0.12
CA LEU A 14 7.80 4.80 -1.03
C LEU A 14 6.72 5.35 -1.98
N PRO A 15 7.07 6.00 -3.10
CA PRO A 15 6.07 6.50 -4.04
C PRO A 15 5.43 5.34 -4.81
N SER A 16 4.14 5.48 -5.14
CA SER A 16 3.38 4.55 -5.98
C SER A 16 2.45 5.32 -6.91
N SER A 17 2.24 4.83 -8.13
CA SER A 17 1.41 5.51 -9.12
C SER A 17 0.63 4.53 -9.97
N THR A 18 -0.63 4.86 -10.27
CA THR A 18 -1.54 4.07 -11.10
C THR A 18 -2.41 5.00 -11.93
N GLY A 19 -2.83 4.56 -13.11
CA GLY A 19 -3.70 5.33 -14.00
C GLY A 19 -3.14 5.42 -15.41
N VAL A 20 -3.39 6.56 -16.07
CA VAL A 20 -3.10 6.74 -17.50
C VAL A 20 -1.60 6.85 -17.76
N ILE A 21 -1.08 5.98 -18.62
CA ILE A 21 0.32 5.97 -19.07
C ILE A 21 0.59 7.14 -20.04
N GLY A 22 1.80 7.71 -19.97
CA GLY A 22 2.26 8.75 -20.89
C GLY A 22 1.73 10.16 -20.60
N ARG A 23 0.99 10.35 -19.49
CA ARG A 23 0.55 11.65 -19.00
C ARG A 23 1.59 12.24 -18.04
N ARG A 24 1.94 13.50 -18.22
CA ARG A 24 2.80 14.22 -17.27
C ARG A 24 2.06 14.43 -15.95
N LEU A 25 2.76 14.18 -14.84
CA LEU A 25 2.22 14.42 -13.50
C LEU A 25 1.95 15.92 -13.26
N PRO A 26 0.85 16.28 -12.58
CA PRO A 26 0.57 17.66 -12.19
C PRO A 26 1.43 18.06 -10.98
N VAL A 27 2.72 18.27 -11.21
CA VAL A 27 3.75 18.45 -10.16
C VAL A 27 3.39 19.51 -9.11
N LYS A 28 2.86 20.67 -9.52
CA LYS A 28 2.47 21.73 -8.60
C LYS A 28 1.37 21.27 -7.62
N ILE A 29 0.38 20.52 -8.12
CA ILE A 29 -0.72 20.01 -7.29
C ILE A 29 -0.17 19.00 -6.27
N ILE A 30 0.72 18.10 -6.71
CA ILE A 30 1.36 17.11 -5.83
C ILE A 30 2.18 17.81 -4.74
N HIS A 31 2.98 18.81 -5.11
CA HIS A 31 3.80 19.56 -4.17
C HIS A 31 2.96 20.25 -3.09
N GLU A 32 1.89 20.95 -3.46
CA GLU A 32 1.01 21.58 -2.48
C GLU A 32 0.26 20.54 -1.64
N GLY A 33 -0.18 19.44 -2.25
CA GLY A 33 -0.82 18.32 -1.54
C GLY A 33 0.11 17.68 -0.49
N CYS A 34 1.41 17.58 -0.76
CA CYS A 34 2.37 17.05 0.22
C CYS A 34 2.48 17.91 1.48
N LYS A 35 2.28 19.23 1.40
CA LYS A 35 2.44 20.15 2.54
C LYS A 35 1.36 19.97 3.59
N ILE A 36 0.16 19.56 3.19
CA ILE A 36 -1.00 19.44 4.09
C ILE A 36 -1.12 18.04 4.72
N ILE A 37 -0.24 17.09 4.36
CA ILE A 37 -0.27 15.72 4.88
C ILE A 37 -0.28 15.68 6.43
N PRO A 38 0.58 16.44 7.16
CA PRO A 38 0.65 16.33 8.62
C PRO A 38 -0.68 16.63 9.33
N GLU A 39 -1.48 17.55 8.78
CA GLU A 39 -2.78 17.95 9.33
C GLU A 39 -3.89 16.92 9.05
N ASN A 40 -3.64 15.98 8.13
CA ASN A 40 -4.60 14.99 7.66
C ASN A 40 -4.22 13.56 8.08
N LEU A 41 -3.32 13.40 9.06
CA LEU A 41 -3.01 12.11 9.66
C LEU A 41 -4.06 11.73 10.70
N GLY A 42 -4.43 10.45 10.73
CA GLY A 42 -5.36 9.92 11.72
C GLY A 42 -5.35 8.39 11.76
N SER A 43 -6.04 7.84 12.75
CA SER A 43 -6.04 6.41 13.06
C SER A 43 -7.44 5.79 13.15
N SER A 44 -8.50 6.55 12.88
CA SER A 44 -9.86 6.01 12.86
C SER A 44 -10.10 5.19 11.58
N PRO A 45 -11.09 4.27 11.58
CA PRO A 45 -11.47 3.52 10.37
C PRO A 45 -11.83 4.40 9.17
N GLU A 46 -12.27 5.64 9.40
CA GLU A 46 -12.57 6.60 8.34
C GLU A 46 -11.33 6.96 7.52
N TYR A 47 -10.15 7.09 8.15
CA TYR A 47 -8.90 7.35 7.43
C TYR A 47 -8.50 6.17 6.53
N ILE A 48 -8.78 4.94 6.98
CA ILE A 48 -8.56 3.73 6.19
C ILE A 48 -9.46 3.74 4.96
N ASP A 49 -10.75 4.00 5.14
CA ASP A 49 -11.71 4.05 4.02
C ASP A 49 -11.38 5.18 3.04
N ASN A 50 -11.01 6.37 3.55
CA ASN A 50 -10.57 7.49 2.73
C ASN A 50 -9.33 7.15 1.89
N PHE A 51 -8.33 6.50 2.49
CA PHE A 51 -7.15 6.04 1.76
C PHE A 51 -7.50 4.98 0.71
N ALA A 52 -8.30 3.98 1.08
CA ALA A 52 -8.74 2.93 0.17
C ALA A 52 -9.49 3.49 -1.05
N ARG A 53 -10.31 4.53 -0.85
CA ARG A 53 -10.98 5.25 -1.94
C ARG A 53 -10.02 6.08 -2.79
N ALA A 54 -9.07 6.77 -2.16
CA ALA A 54 -8.15 7.67 -2.85
C ALA A 54 -7.23 6.96 -3.85
N ILE A 55 -6.94 5.67 -3.63
CA ILE A 55 -6.09 4.88 -4.53
C ILE A 55 -6.86 4.17 -5.65
N MET A 56 -8.20 4.20 -5.63
CA MET A 56 -9.04 3.57 -6.66
C MET A 56 -8.84 4.20 -8.03
N THR A 57 -9.06 3.40 -9.08
CA THR A 57 -9.14 3.89 -10.46
C THR A 57 -10.45 3.43 -11.11
N THR A 58 -10.45 2.27 -11.75
CA THR A 58 -11.65 1.63 -12.33
C THR A 58 -12.40 0.74 -11.34
N ASP A 59 -11.88 0.63 -10.12
CA ASP A 59 -12.53 -0.03 -8.99
C ASP A 59 -13.95 0.53 -8.74
N THR A 60 -14.91 -0.34 -8.44
CA THR A 60 -16.29 0.09 -8.10
C THR A 60 -16.55 0.25 -6.61
N HIS A 61 -15.63 -0.25 -5.77
CA HIS A 61 -15.71 -0.19 -4.32
C HIS A 61 -14.29 -0.20 -3.71
N PRO A 62 -14.09 0.46 -2.55
CA PRO A 62 -12.82 0.41 -1.81
C PRO A 62 -12.57 -1.01 -1.28
N LYS A 63 -11.29 -1.39 -1.18
CA LYS A 63 -10.89 -2.71 -0.69
C LYS A 63 -9.90 -2.56 0.46
N TRP A 64 -10.34 -2.91 1.66
CA TRP A 64 -9.47 -3.01 2.83
C TRP A 64 -9.99 -4.08 3.79
N CYS A 65 -9.08 -4.67 4.56
CA CYS A 65 -9.39 -5.67 5.58
C CYS A 65 -8.38 -5.56 6.73
N SER A 66 -8.81 -5.89 7.95
CA SER A 66 -7.96 -5.90 9.13
C SER A 66 -8.09 -7.23 9.87
N ALA A 67 -6.98 -7.70 10.45
CA ALA A 67 -6.93 -8.92 11.25
C ALA A 67 -6.10 -8.69 12.52
N SER A 68 -6.55 -9.26 13.63
CA SER A 68 -5.75 -9.38 14.84
C SER A 68 -4.86 -10.62 14.77
N ILE A 69 -3.58 -10.47 15.07
CA ILE A 69 -2.58 -11.54 15.12
C ILE A 69 -1.95 -11.47 16.50
N GLU A 70 -2.41 -12.33 17.41
CA GLU A 70 -2.02 -12.31 18.82
C GLU A 70 -2.24 -10.92 19.45
N ASN A 71 -1.16 -10.25 19.86
CA ASN A 71 -1.09 -8.91 20.43
C ASN A 71 -0.98 -7.80 19.37
N SER A 72 -0.88 -8.14 18.08
CA SER A 72 -0.69 -7.20 16.97
C SER A 72 -1.92 -7.10 16.07
N THR A 73 -1.93 -6.08 15.22
CA THR A 73 -2.92 -5.85 14.17
C THR A 73 -2.22 -5.80 12.81
N LEU A 74 -2.83 -6.42 11.80
CA LEU A 74 -2.46 -6.30 10.40
C LEU A 74 -3.60 -5.65 9.63
N LEU A 75 -3.33 -4.50 9.00
CA LEU A 75 -4.24 -3.84 8.08
C LEU A 75 -3.72 -4.02 6.65
N GLY A 76 -4.58 -4.44 5.74
CA GLY A 76 -4.32 -4.50 4.31
C GLY A 76 -5.29 -3.61 3.53
N VAL A 77 -4.77 -2.85 2.58
CA VAL A 77 -5.53 -2.03 1.63
C VAL A 77 -5.08 -2.38 0.22
N ALA A 78 -6.00 -2.49 -0.73
CA ALA A 78 -5.67 -2.82 -2.11
C ALA A 78 -6.53 -2.04 -3.12
N LYS A 79 -6.02 -1.89 -4.34
CA LYS A 79 -6.79 -1.46 -5.50
C LYS A 79 -6.39 -2.26 -6.73
N GLY A 80 -7.28 -2.30 -7.70
CA GLY A 80 -7.12 -2.97 -8.97
C GLY A 80 -8.41 -3.69 -9.36
N ALA A 81 -8.88 -3.45 -10.58
CA ALA A 81 -10.07 -4.09 -11.13
C ALA A 81 -9.96 -4.36 -12.65
N GLY A 82 -8.78 -4.17 -13.23
CA GLY A 82 -8.46 -4.35 -14.65
C GLY A 82 -6.98 -4.09 -14.89
N MET A 83 -6.47 -4.58 -16.02
CA MET A 83 -5.06 -4.76 -16.33
C MET A 83 -4.40 -5.57 -15.21
N ILE A 84 -4.93 -6.77 -14.93
CA ILE A 84 -4.49 -7.68 -13.86
C ILE A 84 -4.21 -9.08 -14.43
N GLU A 85 -2.99 -9.58 -14.23
CA GLU A 85 -2.43 -10.88 -14.61
C GLU A 85 -1.30 -11.27 -13.63
N PRO A 86 -1.07 -12.56 -13.35
CA PRO A 86 0.11 -13.05 -12.65
C PRO A 86 1.44 -12.48 -13.17
N ASN A 87 2.42 -12.38 -12.26
CA ASN A 87 3.73 -11.77 -12.50
C ASN A 87 3.70 -10.24 -12.55
N MET A 88 2.96 -9.67 -11.60
CA MET A 88 2.74 -8.24 -11.36
C MET A 88 1.83 -7.59 -12.42
N ALA A 89 0.59 -7.29 -12.05
CA ALA A 89 -0.32 -6.47 -12.84
C ALA A 89 -1.16 -5.51 -11.99
N THR A 90 -1.82 -4.49 -12.59
CA THR A 90 -2.06 -3.10 -12.10
C THR A 90 -2.69 -3.07 -10.72
N MET A 91 -1.87 -3.35 -9.73
CA MET A 91 -2.30 -3.63 -8.38
C MET A 91 -1.34 -2.91 -7.43
N LEU A 92 -1.95 -2.11 -6.56
CA LEU A 92 -1.26 -1.48 -5.46
C LEU A 92 -1.88 -2.09 -4.21
N SER A 93 -1.06 -2.75 -3.41
CA SER A 93 -1.48 -3.29 -2.12
C SER A 93 -0.49 -2.89 -1.03
N PHE A 94 -1.05 -2.34 0.04
CA PHE A 94 -0.30 -1.80 1.16
C PHE A 94 -0.75 -2.50 2.43
N PHE A 95 0.23 -3.00 3.18
CA PHE A 95 0.03 -3.65 4.46
C PHE A 95 0.77 -2.88 5.54
N VAL A 96 0.12 -2.68 6.68
CA VAL A 96 0.76 -2.09 7.87
C VAL A 96 0.46 -2.93 9.09
N THR A 97 1.45 -3.10 9.95
CA THR A 97 1.31 -3.83 11.20
C THR A 97 2.12 -3.20 12.32
N ASP A 98 1.69 -3.42 13.56
CA ASP A 98 2.44 -3.08 14.76
C ASP A 98 3.25 -4.27 15.33
N ALA A 99 3.23 -5.43 14.67
CA ALA A 99 4.07 -6.58 15.02
C ALA A 99 5.58 -6.25 14.92
N LYS A 100 6.38 -6.79 15.84
CA LYS A 100 7.84 -6.67 15.83
C LYS A 100 8.45 -7.79 15.00
N LEU A 101 8.70 -7.50 13.72
CA LEU A 101 9.33 -8.41 12.76
C LEU A 101 10.57 -7.74 12.15
N SER A 102 11.59 -8.54 11.85
CA SER A 102 12.74 -8.06 11.08
C SER A 102 12.38 -7.87 9.60
N SER A 103 13.15 -7.05 8.89
CA SER A 103 12.97 -6.84 7.45
C SER A 103 13.09 -8.15 6.65
N ASP A 104 14.00 -9.05 7.03
CA ASP A 104 14.18 -10.35 6.36
C ASP A 104 12.98 -11.28 6.57
N GLN A 105 12.39 -11.29 7.78
CA GLN A 105 11.16 -12.03 8.06
C GLN A 105 10.00 -11.48 7.20
N LEU A 106 9.80 -10.16 7.21
CA LEU A 106 8.76 -9.52 6.39
C LEU A 106 8.93 -9.84 4.91
N GLN A 107 10.15 -9.75 4.38
CA GLN A 107 10.42 -10.02 2.97
C GLN A 107 10.12 -11.49 2.60
N THR A 108 10.48 -12.42 3.49
CA THR A 108 10.23 -13.85 3.30
C THR A 108 8.73 -14.16 3.31
N ILE A 109 8.01 -13.65 4.31
CA ILE A 109 6.55 -13.82 4.46
C ILE A 109 5.84 -13.19 3.26
N LEU A 110 6.17 -11.93 2.93
CA LEU A 110 5.52 -11.20 1.85
C LEU A 110 5.70 -11.93 0.51
N ARG A 111 6.91 -12.39 0.20
CA ARG A 111 7.17 -13.15 -1.04
C ARG A 111 6.35 -14.43 -1.10
N SER A 112 6.28 -15.18 0.01
CA SER A 112 5.49 -16.41 0.08
C SER A 112 4.01 -16.15 -0.15
N VAL A 113 3.43 -15.17 0.55
CA VAL A 113 2.01 -14.84 0.46
C VAL A 113 1.65 -14.27 -0.91
N VAL A 114 2.44 -13.34 -1.46
CA VAL A 114 2.23 -12.76 -2.80
C VAL A 114 2.20 -13.85 -3.88
N ASN A 115 3.09 -14.84 -3.80
CA ASN A 115 3.12 -15.98 -4.73
C ASN A 115 1.91 -16.92 -4.60
N GLN A 116 1.23 -16.89 -3.46
CA GLN A 116 0.06 -17.71 -3.17
C GLN A 116 -1.28 -16.97 -3.36
N SER A 117 -1.24 -15.64 -3.49
CA SER A 117 -2.42 -14.79 -3.63
C SER A 117 -2.36 -13.93 -4.90
N PHE A 118 -1.73 -12.75 -4.84
CA PHE A 118 -1.73 -11.75 -5.91
C PHE A 118 -1.17 -12.29 -7.23
N ASN A 119 -0.09 -13.09 -7.19
CA ASN A 119 0.48 -13.73 -8.38
C ASN A 119 -0.32 -14.95 -8.87
N ARG A 120 -1.58 -15.08 -8.46
CA ARG A 120 -2.52 -16.10 -8.95
C ARG A 120 -3.85 -15.52 -9.43
N ILE A 121 -3.97 -14.19 -9.45
CA ILE A 121 -5.18 -13.50 -9.90
C ILE A 121 -4.95 -12.97 -11.32
N SER A 122 -5.88 -13.30 -12.22
CA SER A 122 -5.97 -12.76 -13.58
C SER A 122 -7.38 -12.22 -13.82
N ILE A 123 -7.48 -11.06 -14.46
CA ILE A 123 -8.73 -10.42 -14.87
C ILE A 123 -8.81 -10.37 -16.40
N ASP A 124 -7.77 -9.88 -17.06
CA ASP A 124 -7.76 -9.60 -18.49
C ASP A 124 -6.43 -9.93 -19.20
N SER A 125 -5.51 -10.61 -18.51
CA SER A 125 -4.18 -11.02 -19.02
C SER A 125 -3.17 -9.91 -19.33
N ASP A 126 -3.51 -8.65 -19.05
CA ASP A 126 -2.60 -7.53 -19.24
C ASP A 126 -1.77 -7.27 -17.97
N THR A 127 -0.51 -7.71 -18.00
CA THR A 127 0.53 -7.37 -16.99
C THR A 127 0.80 -5.87 -16.98
N SER A 128 0.85 -5.26 -15.80
CA SER A 128 1.02 -3.82 -15.66
C SER A 128 2.48 -3.42 -15.56
N THR A 129 2.70 -2.11 -15.64
CA THR A 129 4.02 -1.49 -15.53
C THR A 129 4.33 -0.96 -14.13
N SER A 130 3.39 -1.07 -13.17
CA SER A 130 3.41 -0.23 -11.97
C SER A 130 3.01 -0.94 -10.67
N ASP A 131 3.16 -2.26 -10.61
CA ASP A 131 2.64 -3.01 -9.47
C ASP A 131 3.53 -2.95 -8.26
N THR A 132 2.85 -2.85 -7.13
CA THR A 132 3.52 -2.64 -5.86
C THR A 132 2.77 -3.38 -4.78
N VAL A 133 3.49 -4.22 -4.05
CA VAL A 133 3.05 -4.75 -2.76
C VAL A 133 4.07 -4.30 -1.71
N ILE A 134 3.59 -3.56 -0.71
CA ILE A 134 4.42 -3.06 0.39
C ILE A 134 3.87 -3.56 1.71
N ILE A 135 4.75 -3.96 2.62
CA ILE A 135 4.43 -4.17 4.03
C ILE A 135 5.33 -3.31 4.91
N LEU A 136 4.75 -2.62 5.89
CA LEU A 136 5.46 -1.82 6.89
C LEU A 136 5.13 -2.34 8.29
N ALA A 137 6.15 -2.49 9.15
CA ALA A 137 5.98 -2.93 10.52
C ALA A 137 6.69 -1.97 11.49
N ASN A 138 5.99 -1.48 12.51
CA ASN A 138 6.56 -0.53 13.48
C ASN A 138 6.99 -1.15 14.83
N GLY A 139 6.60 -2.41 15.09
CA GLY A 139 7.02 -3.15 16.29
C GLY A 139 6.42 -2.70 17.62
N LEU A 140 5.42 -1.81 17.64
CA LEU A 140 4.81 -1.28 18.87
C LEU A 140 4.05 -2.34 19.69
N ALA A 141 3.50 -3.38 19.05
CA ALA A 141 2.79 -4.45 19.74
C ALA A 141 3.74 -5.45 20.42
N GLY A 142 4.99 -5.55 19.96
CA GLY A 142 5.95 -6.57 20.39
C GLY A 142 6.02 -7.77 19.43
N PRO A 143 6.80 -8.80 19.78
CA PRO A 143 7.00 -9.98 18.92
C PRO A 143 5.70 -10.78 18.75
N VAL A 144 5.59 -11.47 17.62
CA VAL A 144 4.53 -12.44 17.27
C VAL A 144 5.17 -13.66 16.62
N ASP A 145 4.46 -14.78 16.56
CA ASP A 145 4.89 -15.92 15.74
C ASP A 145 4.83 -15.55 14.24
N ALA A 146 5.90 -15.88 13.51
CA ALA A 146 6.20 -15.36 12.18
C ALA A 146 5.98 -16.39 11.06
#